data_AF-A0A915N3G3-F1
#
_entry.id   AF-A0A915N3G3-F1
#
_cell.length_a   1.000
_cell.length_b   1.000
_cell.length_c   1.000
_cell.angle_alpha   90.00
_cell.angle_beta   90.00
_cell.angle_gamma   90.00
#
_symmetry.space_group_name_H-M   'P 1'
#
loop_
_entity.id
_entity.type
_entity.pdbx_description
1 polymer ?
#
loop_
_entity_poly.entity_id
_entity_poly.type
_entity_poly.pdbx_seq_one_letter_code
_entity_poly.pdbx_strand_id
1 'polypeptide(L)'
;MYRCKCGAFLLEQLDNYLEVYDVVGNVMKLKFTGKTLGILGSGNYGNVYHAHWIGKNTTCVALKAYNSYRGYEDELEVLKHLNRKRYLERDHIIKMLGYGQSVGLFIVLELGGGNLKEYFNEKIAEAIRRREYIVNEQLFIAIIKGAALALAQFHKYGSHGDIKYENFVVSRDQDQNSDVINVKLIDFNDSLITEEDIMKFGEMVNKLANECSIDLQKDVAYPDSKLYRVIKACLQQYPNDRPTMDNIFKFMNEDISHFDYEVRVIEKESGKTPKEGGKSGKGKRPENSGKGKHSEGKKEKHLKLG
;
A
#
# COMPACT_ATOMS: atom_id res chain seq x y z
N MET A 1 -25.96 -12.12 -24.81
CA MET A 1 -24.54 -12.45 -24.56
C MET A 1 -24.14 -11.88 -23.21
N TYR A 2 -23.71 -12.71 -22.25
CA TYR A 2 -23.41 -12.24 -20.89
C TYR A 2 -21.96 -11.73 -20.80
N ARG A 3 -21.77 -10.52 -20.27
CA ARG A 3 -20.46 -9.90 -20.03
C ARG A 3 -20.11 -9.89 -18.54
N CYS A 4 -18.83 -9.83 -18.22
CA CYS A 4 -18.38 -9.44 -16.89
C CYS A 4 -18.99 -8.07 -16.53
N LYS A 5 -19.20 -7.80 -15.23
CA LYS A 5 -19.67 -6.48 -14.75
C LYS A 5 -18.72 -5.34 -15.16
N CYS A 6 -17.47 -5.67 -15.45
CA CYS A 6 -16.44 -4.76 -15.96
C CYS A 6 -16.50 -4.45 -17.46
N GLY A 7 -17.35 -5.14 -18.24
CA GLY A 7 -17.38 -5.06 -19.70
C GLY A 7 -16.22 -5.75 -20.45
N ALA A 8 -15.07 -6.00 -19.80
CA ALA A 8 -13.84 -6.52 -20.41
C ALA A 8 -13.98 -7.88 -21.13
N PHE A 9 -14.77 -8.82 -20.59
CA PHE A 9 -14.89 -10.17 -21.15
C PHE A 9 -16.34 -10.61 -21.31
N LEU A 10 -16.61 -11.39 -22.35
CA LEU A 10 -17.77 -12.26 -22.44
C LEU A 10 -17.55 -13.48 -21.53
N LEU A 11 -18.58 -13.96 -20.84
CA LEU A 11 -18.44 -15.11 -19.92
C LEU A 11 -18.05 -16.42 -20.63
N GLU A 12 -18.32 -16.52 -21.93
CA GLU A 12 -17.90 -17.65 -22.78
C GLU A 12 -16.40 -17.62 -23.13
N GLN A 13 -15.74 -16.46 -23.02
CA GLN A 13 -14.30 -16.35 -23.17
C GLN A 13 -13.55 -16.86 -21.93
N LEU A 14 -14.25 -17.04 -20.80
CA LEU A 14 -13.71 -17.58 -19.56
C LEU A 14 -13.92 -19.11 -19.55
N ASP A 15 -12.94 -19.81 -20.09
CA ASP A 15 -12.98 -21.24 -20.42
C ASP A 15 -12.52 -22.17 -19.29
N ASN A 16 -12.03 -21.62 -18.18
CA ASN A 16 -11.58 -22.39 -17.03
C ASN A 16 -12.52 -22.21 -15.84
N TYR A 17 -12.70 -23.28 -15.05
CA TYR A 17 -13.48 -23.27 -13.82
C TYR A 17 -12.58 -23.61 -12.63
N LEU A 18 -12.81 -22.93 -11.52
CA LEU A 18 -12.10 -23.17 -10.27
C LEU A 18 -13.06 -23.04 -9.09
N GLU A 19 -12.97 -23.98 -8.15
CA GLU A 19 -13.65 -23.88 -6.86
C GLU A 19 -12.61 -23.57 -5.77
N VAL A 20 -12.84 -22.50 -5.02
CA VAL A 20 -12.04 -22.08 -3.86
C VAL A 20 -12.97 -21.81 -2.68
N TYR A 21 -12.42 -21.49 -1.51
CA TYR A 21 -13.22 -21.14 -0.35
C TYR A 21 -13.18 -19.63 -0.11
N ASP A 22 -14.33 -19.03 0.19
CA ASP A 22 -14.36 -17.66 0.69
C ASP A 22 -13.77 -17.58 2.11
N VAL A 23 -13.63 -16.36 2.60
CA VAL A 23 -13.04 -16.09 3.93
C VAL A 23 -13.85 -16.64 5.12
N VAL A 24 -15.09 -17.09 4.91
CA VAL A 24 -15.93 -17.73 5.92
C VAL A 24 -16.14 -19.23 5.68
N GLY A 25 -15.49 -19.80 4.65
CA GLY A 25 -15.50 -21.22 4.34
C GLY A 25 -16.58 -21.69 3.34
N ASN A 26 -17.34 -20.79 2.71
CA ASN A 26 -18.26 -21.18 1.64
C ASN A 26 -17.51 -21.42 0.33
N VAL A 27 -18.05 -22.29 -0.52
CA VAL A 27 -17.48 -22.53 -1.85
C VAL A 27 -17.74 -21.32 -2.78
N MET A 28 -16.67 -20.77 -3.34
CA MET A 28 -16.67 -19.80 -4.42
C MET A 28 -16.37 -20.48 -5.75
N LYS A 29 -17.28 -20.34 -6.71
CA LYS A 29 -17.10 -20.85 -8.08
C LYS A 29 -16.61 -19.72 -8.98
N LEU A 30 -15.44 -19.89 -9.57
CA LEU A 30 -14.81 -18.90 -10.43
C LEU A 30 -14.76 -19.40 -11.87
N LYS A 31 -14.96 -18.46 -12.79
CA LYS A 31 -14.64 -18.59 -14.21
C LYS A 31 -13.47 -17.68 -14.54
N PHE A 32 -12.47 -18.17 -15.25
CA PHE A 32 -11.36 -17.33 -15.70
C PHE A 32 -10.83 -17.85 -17.03
N THR A 33 -9.90 -17.12 -17.65
CA THR A 33 -9.15 -17.64 -18.80
C THR A 33 -7.67 -17.59 -18.51
N GLY A 34 -6.98 -18.71 -18.75
CA GLY A 34 -5.51 -18.80 -18.65
C GLY A 34 -4.78 -18.21 -19.85
N LYS A 35 -5.50 -17.71 -20.86
CA LYS A 35 -4.93 -17.09 -22.06
C LYS A 35 -4.35 -15.72 -21.72
N THR A 36 -3.39 -15.26 -22.53
CA THR A 36 -2.70 -13.96 -22.34
C THR A 36 -3.65 -12.78 -22.17
N LEU A 37 -4.79 -12.78 -22.88
CA LEU A 37 -5.82 -11.75 -22.78
C LEU A 37 -6.44 -11.61 -21.37
N GLY A 38 -6.41 -12.67 -20.56
CA GLY A 38 -6.95 -12.66 -19.19
C GLY A 38 -5.93 -12.34 -18.10
N ILE A 39 -4.65 -12.17 -18.45
CA ILE A 39 -3.59 -11.90 -17.48
C ILE A 39 -3.61 -10.40 -17.14
N LEU A 40 -3.80 -10.10 -15.86
CA LEU A 40 -3.71 -8.75 -15.28
C LEU A 40 -2.27 -8.40 -14.88
N GLY A 41 -1.47 -9.41 -14.54
CA GLY A 41 -0.07 -9.22 -14.16
C GLY A 41 0.67 -10.54 -14.03
N SER A 42 1.99 -10.49 -14.15
CA SER A 42 2.89 -11.64 -14.01
C SER A 42 4.11 -11.22 -13.22
N GLY A 43 4.56 -12.08 -12.30
CA GLY A 43 5.74 -11.82 -11.48
C GLY A 43 6.40 -13.11 -11.01
N ASN A 44 7.39 -12.98 -10.13
CA ASN A 44 8.18 -14.11 -9.62
C ASN A 44 7.31 -15.15 -8.90
N TYR A 45 6.25 -14.70 -8.23
CA TYR A 45 5.38 -15.56 -7.43
C TYR A 45 4.29 -16.25 -8.25
N GLY A 46 4.00 -15.77 -9.46
CA GLY A 46 2.96 -16.34 -10.31
C GLY A 46 2.25 -15.32 -11.19
N ASN A 47 1.03 -15.65 -11.61
CA ASN A 47 0.21 -14.84 -12.50
C ASN A 47 -1.06 -14.38 -11.79
N VAL A 48 -1.50 -13.17 -12.12
CA VAL A 48 -2.78 -12.61 -11.70
C VAL A 48 -3.71 -12.62 -12.91
N TYR A 49 -4.87 -13.25 -12.77
CA TYR A 49 -5.87 -13.37 -13.82
C TYR A 49 -7.12 -12.57 -13.49
N HIS A 50 -7.78 -12.08 -14.53
CA HIS A 50 -9.16 -11.65 -14.43
C HIS A 50 -10.05 -12.88 -14.25
N ALA A 51 -10.86 -12.89 -13.20
CA ALA A 51 -11.83 -13.94 -12.95
C ALA A 51 -13.22 -13.37 -12.67
N HIS A 52 -14.22 -14.21 -12.88
CA HIS A 52 -15.63 -13.93 -12.64
C HIS A 52 -16.16 -14.88 -11.57
N TRP A 53 -16.61 -14.33 -10.45
CA TRP A 53 -17.24 -15.10 -9.39
C TRP A 53 -18.71 -15.37 -9.72
N ILE A 54 -19.04 -16.64 -9.92
CA ILE A 54 -20.39 -17.14 -10.19
C ILE A 54 -21.15 -17.25 -8.86
N GLY A 55 -22.18 -16.43 -8.68
CA GLY A 55 -23.02 -16.40 -7.48
C GLY A 55 -24.14 -15.35 -7.58
N LYS A 56 -24.84 -15.08 -6.47
CA LYS A 56 -25.98 -14.13 -6.47
C LYS A 56 -25.62 -12.70 -6.88
N ASN A 57 -24.39 -12.27 -6.58
CA ASN A 57 -23.92 -10.90 -6.83
C ASN A 57 -22.84 -10.83 -7.92
N THR A 58 -22.82 -11.80 -8.85
CA THR A 58 -21.84 -11.97 -9.96
C THR A 58 -20.88 -10.79 -10.12
N THR A 59 -19.63 -10.96 -9.68
CA THR A 59 -18.65 -9.87 -9.65
C THR A 59 -17.32 -10.29 -10.26
N CYS A 60 -16.57 -9.32 -10.77
CA CYS A 60 -15.21 -9.52 -11.23
C CYS A 60 -14.25 -9.51 -10.04
N VAL A 61 -13.26 -10.38 -10.08
CA VAL A 61 -12.22 -10.55 -9.05
C VAL A 61 -10.86 -10.70 -9.72
N ALA A 62 -9.80 -10.43 -8.97
CA ALA A 62 -8.44 -10.80 -9.37
C ALA A 62 -8.11 -12.17 -8.76
N LEU A 63 -7.66 -13.12 -9.58
CA LEU A 63 -7.26 -14.45 -9.17
C LEU A 63 -5.74 -14.56 -9.29
N LYS A 64 -5.03 -14.53 -8.16
CA LYS A 64 -3.57 -14.72 -8.12
C LYS A 64 -3.29 -16.21 -7.97
N ALA A 65 -2.66 -16.79 -8.99
CA ALA A 65 -2.22 -18.19 -9.02
C ALA A 65 -0.71 -18.25 -8.81
N TYR A 66 -0.29 -18.99 -7.79
CA TYR A 66 1.11 -19.05 -7.37
C TYR A 66 1.84 -20.25 -7.96
N ASN A 67 3.13 -20.03 -8.24
CA ASN A 67 4.05 -21.07 -8.71
C ASN A 67 4.71 -21.87 -7.56
N SER A 68 4.67 -21.34 -6.32
CA SER A 68 5.31 -21.97 -5.16
C SER A 68 4.58 -21.65 -3.84
N TYR A 69 4.77 -22.50 -2.83
CA TYR A 69 4.18 -22.34 -1.51
C TYR A 69 4.70 -21.14 -0.72
N ARG A 70 5.99 -20.81 -0.84
CA ARG A 70 6.64 -19.83 0.06
C ARG A 70 5.98 -18.45 0.00
N GLY A 71 5.89 -17.82 -1.18
CA GLY A 71 5.23 -16.50 -1.29
C GLY A 71 3.73 -16.56 -1.00
N TYR A 72 3.09 -17.68 -1.34
CA TYR A 72 1.67 -17.87 -1.08
C TYR A 72 1.31 -17.84 0.42
N GLU A 73 2.07 -18.54 1.27
CA GLU A 73 1.78 -18.61 2.72
C GLU A 73 1.97 -17.25 3.38
N ASP A 74 3.08 -16.57 3.11
CA ASP A 74 3.40 -15.25 3.67
C ASP A 74 2.31 -14.22 3.32
N GLU A 75 1.93 -14.10 2.05
CA GLU A 75 0.87 -13.18 1.62
C GLU A 75 -0.51 -13.60 2.18
N LEU A 76 -0.82 -14.89 2.22
CA LEU A 76 -2.10 -15.38 2.76
C LEU A 76 -2.26 -15.05 4.25
N GLU A 77 -1.21 -15.17 5.05
CA GLU A 77 -1.26 -14.84 6.48
C GLU A 77 -1.52 -13.35 6.71
N VAL A 78 -0.81 -12.48 5.99
CA VAL A 78 -1.02 -11.02 6.04
C VAL A 78 -2.46 -10.67 5.65
N LEU A 79 -2.95 -11.21 4.53
CA LEU A 79 -4.31 -10.93 4.06
C LEU A 79 -5.39 -11.48 5.01
N LYS A 80 -5.18 -12.67 5.61
CA LYS A 80 -6.07 -13.20 6.65
C LYS A 80 -6.12 -12.30 7.87
N HIS A 81 -4.98 -11.78 8.32
CA HIS A 81 -4.91 -10.85 9.43
C HIS A 81 -5.69 -9.56 9.13
N LEU A 82 -5.42 -8.94 7.98
CA LEU A 82 -6.07 -7.71 7.55
C LEU A 82 -7.57 -7.88 7.38
N ASN A 83 -8.04 -9.01 6.85
CA ASN A 83 -9.47 -9.23 6.62
C ASN A 83 -10.32 -9.24 7.89
N ARG A 84 -9.71 -9.51 9.05
CA ARG A 84 -10.38 -9.45 10.37
C ARG A 84 -10.55 -8.02 10.90
N LYS A 85 -9.87 -7.04 10.32
CA LYS A 85 -9.97 -5.63 10.71
C LYS A 85 -11.25 -5.00 10.15
N ARG A 86 -11.71 -3.94 10.83
CA ARG A 86 -12.89 -3.17 10.38
C ARG A 86 -12.60 -2.56 9.00
N TYR A 87 -13.65 -2.38 8.20
CA TYR A 87 -13.52 -1.86 6.84
C TYR A 87 -12.75 -0.53 6.78
N LEU A 88 -13.08 0.42 7.65
CA LEU A 88 -12.43 1.75 7.73
C LEU A 88 -10.94 1.71 8.13
N GLU A 89 -10.45 0.56 8.63
CA GLU A 89 -9.05 0.40 9.00
C GLU A 89 -8.20 -0.15 7.83
N ARG A 90 -8.82 -0.46 6.68
CA ARG A 90 -8.21 -1.16 5.55
C ARG A 90 -8.87 -0.87 4.20
N ASP A 91 -9.60 0.22 4.05
CA ASP A 91 -10.29 0.55 2.81
C ASP A 91 -9.31 0.87 1.66
N HIS A 92 -8.08 1.28 2.00
CA HIS A 92 -6.94 1.44 1.08
C HIS A 92 -6.01 0.21 1.00
N ILE A 93 -6.47 -0.95 1.47
CA ILE A 93 -5.76 -2.23 1.30
C ILE A 93 -6.65 -3.17 0.49
N ILE A 94 -6.07 -3.90 -0.46
CA ILE A 94 -6.82 -4.85 -1.28
C ILE A 94 -7.49 -5.92 -0.39
N LYS A 95 -8.77 -6.16 -0.64
CA LYS A 95 -9.55 -7.15 0.08
C LYS A 95 -9.30 -8.54 -0.48
N MET A 96 -8.93 -9.48 0.38
CA MET A 96 -9.01 -10.90 0.06
C MET A 96 -10.47 -11.37 0.15
N LEU A 97 -10.92 -12.09 -0.87
CA LEU A 97 -12.28 -12.63 -0.96
C LEU A 97 -12.30 -14.13 -0.67
N GLY A 98 -11.23 -14.84 -1.01
CA GLY A 98 -11.11 -16.27 -0.81
C GLY A 98 -9.72 -16.79 -1.14
N TYR A 99 -9.51 -18.09 -0.93
CA TYR A 99 -8.26 -18.80 -1.23
C TYR A 99 -8.51 -20.30 -1.43
N GLY A 100 -7.59 -20.98 -2.10
CA GLY A 100 -7.68 -22.43 -2.34
C GLY A 100 -6.32 -23.07 -2.60
N GLN A 101 -6.23 -24.38 -2.32
CA GLN A 101 -5.02 -25.19 -2.47
C GLN A 101 -5.26 -26.52 -3.22
N SER A 102 -6.49 -26.80 -3.66
CA SER A 102 -6.92 -28.14 -4.11
C SER A 102 -6.25 -28.61 -5.40
N VAL A 103 -6.09 -27.72 -6.37
CA VAL A 103 -5.48 -28.01 -7.69
C VAL A 103 -4.32 -27.06 -8.01
N GLY A 104 -3.87 -26.31 -7.00
CA GLY A 104 -2.92 -25.22 -7.12
C GLY A 104 -3.14 -24.21 -6.02
N LEU A 105 -2.23 -23.24 -5.91
CA LEU A 105 -2.21 -22.23 -4.86
C LEU A 105 -2.85 -20.94 -5.36
N PHE A 106 -4.01 -20.60 -4.81
CA PHE A 106 -4.81 -19.47 -5.30
C PHE A 106 -5.21 -18.53 -4.18
N ILE A 107 -5.11 -17.23 -4.45
CA ILE A 107 -5.73 -16.16 -3.65
C ILE A 107 -6.69 -15.39 -4.56
N VAL A 108 -7.90 -15.17 -4.07
CA VAL A 108 -8.91 -14.35 -4.74
C VAL A 108 -8.95 -13.00 -4.06
N LEU A 109 -8.77 -11.93 -4.84
CA LEU A 109 -8.75 -10.56 -4.38
C LEU A 109 -9.89 -9.77 -5.03
N GLU A 110 -10.30 -8.68 -4.41
CA GLU A 110 -11.13 -7.69 -5.09
C GLU A 110 -10.41 -7.18 -6.35
N LEU A 111 -11.17 -6.87 -7.41
CA LEU A 111 -10.59 -6.36 -8.64
C LEU A 111 -10.40 -4.85 -8.55
N GLY A 112 -9.15 -4.38 -8.55
CA GLY A 112 -8.79 -2.98 -8.75
C GLY A 112 -8.92 -2.51 -10.20
N GLY A 113 -8.67 -1.23 -10.43
CA GLY A 113 -8.38 -0.67 -11.76
C GLY A 113 -6.95 -0.97 -12.19
N GLY A 114 -6.41 -0.13 -13.08
CA GLY A 114 -4.99 -0.18 -13.45
C GLY A 114 -4.08 0.17 -12.26
N ASN A 115 -2.81 -0.22 -12.37
CA ASN A 115 -1.81 0.22 -11.40
C ASN A 115 -1.54 1.74 -11.51
N LEU A 116 -0.84 2.32 -10.55
CA LEU A 116 -0.63 3.78 -10.52
C LEU A 116 0.10 4.31 -11.77
N LYS A 117 1.02 3.54 -12.35
CA LYS A 117 1.73 3.96 -13.58
C LYS A 117 0.79 3.96 -14.78
N GLU A 118 -0.01 2.92 -14.95
CA GLU A 118 -1.03 2.85 -15.99
C GLU A 118 -2.02 4.00 -15.86
N TYR A 119 -2.54 4.22 -14.66
CA TYR A 119 -3.48 5.29 -14.37
C TYR A 119 -2.90 6.66 -14.67
N PHE A 120 -1.67 6.93 -14.22
CA PHE A 120 -1.00 8.20 -14.48
C PHE A 120 -0.84 8.42 -15.99
N ASN A 121 -0.30 7.43 -16.72
CA ASN A 121 -0.09 7.52 -18.16
C ASN A 121 -1.40 7.76 -18.92
N GLU A 122 -2.48 7.09 -18.52
CA GLU A 122 -3.81 7.29 -19.10
C GLU A 122 -4.30 8.74 -18.90
N LYS A 123 -4.16 9.27 -17.67
CA LYS A 123 -4.59 10.64 -17.34
C LYS A 123 -3.74 11.71 -18.02
N ILE A 124 -2.44 11.49 -18.17
CA ILE A 124 -1.58 12.38 -18.97
C ILE A 124 -1.99 12.35 -20.44
N ALA A 125 -2.21 11.17 -21.02
CA ALA A 125 -2.65 11.05 -22.41
C ALA A 125 -4.02 11.72 -22.63
N GLU A 126 -4.91 11.68 -21.64
CA GLU A 126 -6.18 12.41 -21.64
C GLU A 126 -5.97 13.93 -21.56
N ALA A 127 -5.14 14.41 -20.63
CA ALA A 127 -4.84 15.84 -20.48
C ALA A 127 -4.18 16.43 -21.74
N ILE A 128 -3.25 15.71 -22.37
CA ILE A 128 -2.63 16.10 -23.64
C ILE A 128 -3.68 16.23 -24.75
N ARG A 129 -4.59 15.25 -24.87
CA ARG A 129 -5.69 15.32 -25.84
C ARG A 129 -6.59 16.52 -25.62
N ARG A 130 -6.77 16.94 -24.36
CA ARG A 130 -7.56 18.12 -23.95
C ARG A 130 -6.77 19.44 -23.94
N ARG A 131 -5.44 19.39 -24.13
CA ARG A 131 -4.51 20.54 -24.04
C ARG A 131 -4.43 21.19 -22.65
N GLU A 132 -4.56 20.39 -21.60
CA GLU A 132 -4.55 20.84 -20.19
C GLU A 132 -3.19 20.55 -19.51
N TYR A 133 -2.18 21.40 -19.72
CA TYR A 133 -0.80 21.14 -19.27
C TYR A 133 -0.55 21.29 -17.75
N ILE A 134 -1.40 22.03 -17.02
CA ILE A 134 -1.24 22.31 -15.59
C ILE A 134 -1.66 21.11 -14.71
N VAL A 135 -2.34 20.12 -15.30
CA VAL A 135 -2.95 18.97 -14.58
C VAL A 135 -1.91 18.02 -13.98
N ASN A 136 -0.66 18.05 -14.45
CA ASN A 136 0.32 17.03 -14.13
C ASN A 136 0.75 17.05 -12.64
N GLU A 137 1.00 18.23 -12.07
CA GLU A 137 1.46 18.32 -10.67
C GLU A 137 0.32 18.00 -9.69
N GLN A 138 -0.87 18.54 -9.91
CA GLN A 138 -2.03 18.29 -9.04
C GLN A 138 -2.43 16.81 -9.05
N LEU A 139 -2.46 16.18 -10.22
CA LEU A 139 -2.69 14.74 -10.36
C LEU A 139 -1.62 13.95 -9.61
N PHE A 140 -0.35 14.34 -9.76
CA PHE A 140 0.75 13.66 -9.08
C PHE A 140 0.63 13.78 -7.56
N ILE A 141 0.35 14.98 -7.05
CA ILE A 141 0.06 15.21 -5.62
C ILE A 141 -1.10 14.32 -5.15
N ALA A 142 -2.20 14.24 -5.89
CA ALA A 142 -3.35 13.41 -5.55
C ALA A 142 -3.00 11.91 -5.47
N ILE A 143 -2.12 11.44 -6.35
CA ILE A 143 -1.58 10.07 -6.34
C ILE A 143 -0.71 9.85 -5.10
N ILE A 144 0.20 10.78 -4.78
CA ILE A 144 1.08 10.67 -3.62
C ILE A 144 0.26 10.67 -2.32
N LYS A 145 -0.77 11.51 -2.21
CA LYS A 145 -1.71 11.50 -1.08
C LYS A 145 -2.36 10.12 -0.92
N GLY A 146 -2.87 9.55 -2.02
CA GLY A 146 -3.49 8.23 -2.04
C GLY A 146 -2.54 7.11 -1.57
N ALA A 147 -1.34 7.05 -2.16
CA ALA A 147 -0.35 6.03 -1.82
C ALA A 147 0.14 6.16 -0.37
N ALA A 148 0.39 7.39 0.10
CA ALA A 148 0.76 7.65 1.49
C ALA A 148 -0.34 7.20 2.46
N LEU A 149 -1.62 7.43 2.13
CA LEU A 149 -2.75 6.99 2.95
C LEU A 149 -2.83 5.47 3.03
N ALA A 150 -2.65 4.77 1.91
CA ALA A 150 -2.63 3.30 1.88
C ALA A 150 -1.50 2.71 2.73
N LEU A 151 -0.28 3.27 2.62
CA LEU A 151 0.85 2.84 3.45
C LEU A 151 0.66 3.21 4.91
N ALA A 152 0.13 4.40 5.23
CA ALA A 152 -0.18 4.79 6.61
C ALA A 152 -1.19 3.83 7.27
N GLN A 153 -2.16 3.30 6.51
CA GLN A 153 -3.05 2.26 7.02
C GLN A 153 -2.31 0.94 7.27
N PHE A 154 -1.49 0.49 6.32
CA PHE A 154 -0.77 -0.77 6.44
C PHE A 154 0.29 -0.75 7.55
N HIS A 155 0.99 0.38 7.75
CA HIS A 155 2.01 0.61 8.78
C HIS A 155 1.52 0.46 10.23
N LYS A 156 0.19 0.40 10.44
CA LYS A 156 -0.40 0.04 11.74
C LYS A 156 -0.23 -1.45 12.08
N TYR A 157 0.06 -2.29 11.09
CA TYR A 157 0.08 -3.75 11.20
C TYR A 157 1.41 -4.37 10.76
N GLY A 158 2.12 -3.72 9.84
CA GLY A 158 3.38 -4.19 9.30
C GLY A 158 3.89 -3.25 8.21
N SER A 159 4.82 -3.75 7.43
CA SER A 159 5.62 -3.02 6.48
C SER A 159 5.67 -3.80 5.18
N HIS A 160 5.51 -3.12 4.06
CA HIS A 160 5.25 -3.73 2.77
C HIS A 160 6.48 -4.43 2.20
N GLY A 161 7.68 -3.86 2.39
CA GLY A 161 8.93 -4.44 1.93
C GLY A 161 9.24 -4.26 0.44
N ASP A 162 8.22 -4.11 -0.41
CA ASP A 162 8.35 -3.87 -1.86
C ASP A 162 7.48 -2.68 -2.32
N ILE A 163 7.86 -1.46 -1.94
CA ILE A 163 7.09 -0.27 -2.32
C ILE A 163 7.52 0.19 -3.71
N LYS A 164 6.59 0.04 -4.66
CA LYS A 164 6.70 0.51 -6.04
C LYS A 164 5.30 0.83 -6.57
N TYR A 165 5.21 1.69 -7.58
CA TYR A 165 3.92 2.18 -8.08
C TYR A 165 3.07 1.07 -8.71
N GLU A 166 3.68 -0.04 -9.13
CA GLU A 166 2.97 -1.24 -9.61
C GLU A 166 2.20 -1.97 -8.50
N ASN A 167 2.61 -1.79 -7.24
CA ASN A 167 1.97 -2.41 -6.07
C ASN A 167 0.82 -1.58 -5.48
N PHE A 168 0.34 -0.59 -6.25
CA PHE A 168 -0.86 0.18 -5.94
C PHE A 168 -1.80 0.13 -7.13
N VAL A 169 -3.05 -0.21 -6.89
CA VAL A 169 -4.12 -0.19 -7.91
C VAL A 169 -5.16 0.85 -7.56
N VAL A 170 -5.71 1.53 -8.58
CA VAL A 170 -6.78 2.51 -8.34
C VAL A 170 -8.07 1.78 -7.97
N SER A 171 -8.77 2.26 -6.96
CA SER A 171 -10.07 1.70 -6.59
C SER A 171 -11.09 1.91 -7.71
N ARG A 172 -11.93 0.90 -7.94
CA ARG A 172 -13.03 1.02 -8.92
C ARG A 172 -14.14 1.97 -8.47
N ASP A 173 -14.16 2.31 -7.18
CA ASP A 173 -15.08 3.27 -6.57
C ASP A 173 -14.42 4.66 -6.42
N GLN A 174 -13.44 5.00 -7.27
CA GLN A 174 -12.81 6.32 -7.31
C GLN A 174 -13.83 7.42 -7.60
N ASP A 175 -13.97 8.36 -6.67
CA ASP A 175 -14.66 9.63 -6.94
C ASP A 175 -13.80 10.51 -7.86
N GLN A 176 -14.34 10.87 -9.02
CA GLN A 176 -13.62 11.70 -10.00
C GLN A 176 -13.41 13.14 -9.53
N ASN A 177 -14.11 13.58 -8.48
CA ASN A 177 -13.99 14.93 -7.93
C ASN A 177 -13.09 15.00 -6.68
N SER A 178 -12.57 13.86 -6.22
CA SER A 178 -11.68 13.81 -5.05
C SER A 178 -10.29 14.35 -5.39
N ASP A 179 -9.73 15.15 -4.49
CA ASP A 179 -8.34 15.62 -4.56
C ASP A 179 -7.32 14.55 -4.10
N VAL A 180 -7.83 13.39 -3.69
CA VAL A 180 -7.06 12.18 -3.35
C VAL A 180 -7.48 11.05 -4.29
N ILE A 181 -6.49 10.40 -4.91
CA ILE A 181 -6.74 9.16 -5.65
C ILE A 181 -6.87 8.02 -4.63
N ASN A 182 -8.06 7.42 -4.56
CA ASN A 182 -8.34 6.22 -3.79
C ASN A 182 -7.60 5.03 -4.41
N VAL A 183 -6.43 4.73 -3.86
CA VAL A 183 -5.63 3.55 -4.23
C VAL A 183 -5.77 2.45 -3.20
N LYS A 184 -5.47 1.23 -3.63
CA LYS A 184 -5.38 0.03 -2.80
C LYS A 184 -3.99 -0.56 -2.92
N LEU A 185 -3.36 -0.80 -1.78
CA LEU A 185 -2.09 -1.51 -1.69
C LEU A 185 -2.30 -3.01 -2.00
N ILE A 186 -1.42 -3.59 -2.82
CA ILE A 186 -1.43 -4.98 -3.25
C ILE A 186 -0.03 -5.60 -3.11
N ASP A 187 0.06 -6.92 -3.25
CA ASP A 187 1.32 -7.69 -3.36
C ASP A 187 2.15 -7.75 -2.06
N PHE A 188 1.65 -8.48 -1.06
CA PHE A 188 2.24 -8.58 0.29
C PHE A 188 3.29 -9.69 0.45
N ASN A 189 3.87 -10.21 -0.64
CA ASN A 189 4.82 -11.33 -0.56
C ASN A 189 6.08 -11.00 0.25
N ASP A 190 6.53 -9.74 0.20
CA ASP A 190 7.74 -9.29 0.88
C ASP A 190 7.44 -8.50 2.16
N SER A 191 6.19 -8.58 2.66
CA SER A 191 5.77 -7.81 3.83
C SER A 191 6.42 -8.36 5.12
N LEU A 192 7.06 -7.46 5.85
CA LEU A 192 7.69 -7.71 7.15
C LEU A 192 7.18 -6.69 8.17
N ILE A 193 7.66 -6.67 9.40
CA ILE A 193 7.36 -5.57 10.35
C ILE A 193 8.66 -4.77 10.53
N THR A 194 8.92 -3.75 9.70
CA THR A 194 10.17 -2.95 9.69
C THR A 194 10.01 -1.46 9.29
N GLU A 195 10.93 -0.57 9.68
CA GLU A 195 10.84 0.88 9.41
C GLU A 195 11.34 1.32 8.00
N GLU A 196 11.69 0.39 7.11
CA GLU A 196 12.39 0.67 5.85
C GLU A 196 11.51 1.34 4.76
N ASP A 197 10.21 1.19 4.88
CA ASP A 197 9.22 1.56 3.85
C ASP A 197 9.21 3.04 3.47
N ILE A 198 9.54 3.93 4.41
CA ILE A 198 9.55 5.38 4.14
C ILE A 198 10.58 5.74 3.06
N MET A 199 11.76 5.12 3.10
CA MET A 199 12.81 5.36 2.12
C MET A 199 12.39 4.86 0.73
N LYS A 200 11.86 3.63 0.66
CA LYS A 200 11.35 3.02 -0.58
C LYS A 200 10.21 3.84 -1.19
N PHE A 201 9.35 4.42 -0.37
CA PHE A 201 8.34 5.36 -0.83
C PHE A 201 8.95 6.61 -1.46
N GLY A 202 9.96 7.22 -0.83
CA GLY A 202 10.69 8.35 -1.43
C GLY A 202 11.32 8.02 -2.79
N GLU A 203 11.93 6.84 -2.90
CA GLU A 203 12.50 6.32 -4.16
C GLU A 203 11.42 6.11 -5.22
N MET A 204 10.28 5.52 -4.84
CA MET A 204 9.13 5.35 -5.73
C MET A 204 8.61 6.69 -6.26
N VAL A 205 8.43 7.69 -5.38
CA VAL A 205 7.96 9.03 -5.78
C VAL A 205 8.95 9.68 -6.75
N ASN A 206 10.25 9.63 -6.44
CA ASN A 206 11.28 10.20 -7.31
C ASN A 206 11.33 9.49 -8.68
N LYS A 207 11.28 8.15 -8.69
CA LYS A 207 11.28 7.36 -9.93
C LYS A 207 10.06 7.69 -10.80
N LEU A 208 8.86 7.72 -10.20
CA LEU A 208 7.64 8.05 -10.93
C LEU A 208 7.72 9.47 -11.49
N ALA A 209 8.14 10.46 -10.70
CA ALA A 209 8.29 11.84 -11.19
C ALA A 209 9.22 11.95 -12.41
N ASN A 210 10.37 11.27 -12.38
CA ASN A 210 11.32 11.25 -13.49
C ASN A 210 10.76 10.57 -14.74
N GLU A 211 10.10 9.41 -14.60
CA GLU A 211 9.45 8.73 -15.73
C GLU A 211 8.34 9.58 -16.36
N CYS A 212 7.69 10.39 -15.54
CA CYS A 212 6.60 11.27 -15.94
C CYS A 212 7.08 12.60 -16.53
N SER A 213 8.40 12.79 -16.68
CA SER A 213 9.01 14.07 -17.09
C SER A 213 8.55 15.25 -16.22
N ILE A 214 8.19 14.98 -14.96
CA ILE A 214 8.02 16.01 -13.95
C ILE A 214 9.43 16.40 -13.57
N ASP A 215 9.89 17.52 -14.12
CA ASP A 215 11.28 17.95 -14.04
C ASP A 215 11.60 18.49 -12.64
N LEU A 216 11.71 17.59 -11.66
CA LEU A 216 12.09 17.92 -10.29
C LEU A 216 13.53 18.45 -10.20
N GLN A 217 14.35 18.28 -11.25
CA GLN A 217 15.76 18.66 -11.26
C GLN A 217 16.07 19.98 -11.98
N LYS A 218 15.27 20.40 -12.99
CA LYS A 218 15.39 21.77 -13.55
C LYS A 218 14.83 22.84 -12.62
N ASP A 219 14.09 22.46 -11.59
CA ASP A 219 13.70 23.32 -10.48
C ASP A 219 14.83 23.49 -9.43
N VAL A 220 16.07 23.74 -9.89
CA VAL A 220 17.04 24.50 -9.08
C VAL A 220 16.45 25.88 -8.68
N ALA A 221 15.38 26.32 -9.37
CA ALA A 221 14.57 27.49 -9.05
C ALA A 221 13.51 27.30 -7.95
N TYR A 222 13.15 26.08 -7.54
CA TYR A 222 12.12 25.85 -6.50
C TYR A 222 12.51 24.74 -5.50
N PRO A 223 13.53 24.98 -4.65
CA PRO A 223 13.88 24.08 -3.53
C PRO A 223 12.73 23.88 -2.51
N ASP A 224 11.63 24.62 -2.65
CA ASP A 224 10.48 24.62 -1.75
C ASP A 224 9.24 23.89 -2.31
N SER A 225 9.32 23.22 -3.48
CA SER A 225 8.16 22.46 -3.97
C SER A 225 7.78 21.34 -2.99
N LYS A 226 6.48 21.13 -2.77
CA LYS A 226 5.99 20.12 -1.81
C LYS A 226 6.53 18.73 -2.13
N LEU A 227 6.55 18.37 -3.42
CA LEU A 227 7.04 17.07 -3.89
C LEU A 227 8.53 16.88 -3.61
N TYR A 228 9.35 17.90 -3.92
CA TYR A 228 10.78 17.86 -3.62
C TYR A 228 11.03 17.71 -2.12
N ARG A 229 10.28 18.45 -1.28
CA ARG A 229 10.39 18.37 0.18
C ARG A 229 10.01 16.99 0.71
N VAL A 230 8.96 16.35 0.18
CA VAL A 230 8.61 14.96 0.54
C VAL A 230 9.72 13.99 0.16
N ILE A 231 10.23 14.06 -1.08
CA ILE A 231 11.32 13.18 -1.55
C ILE A 231 12.55 13.36 -0.65
N LYS A 232 12.95 14.60 -0.41
CA LYS A 232 14.09 14.93 0.47
C LYS A 232 13.87 14.42 1.89
N ALA A 233 12.65 14.52 2.42
CA ALA A 233 12.31 14.02 3.76
C ALA A 233 12.39 12.49 3.85
N CYS A 234 11.90 11.78 2.84
CA CYS A 234 11.95 10.32 2.78
C CYS A 234 13.37 9.78 2.64
N LEU A 235 14.23 10.51 1.91
CA LEU A 235 15.62 10.14 1.63
C LEU A 235 16.63 10.64 2.67
N GLN A 236 16.17 11.07 3.85
CA GLN A 236 17.09 11.43 4.93
C GLN A 236 17.99 10.25 5.29
N GLN A 237 19.27 10.57 5.52
CA GLN A 237 20.30 9.57 5.84
C GLN A 237 19.98 8.82 7.13
N TYR A 238 19.52 9.54 8.16
CA TYR A 238 19.15 8.95 9.45
C TYR A 238 17.67 8.54 9.45
N PRO A 239 17.32 7.29 9.80
CA PRO A 239 15.93 6.83 9.82
C PRO A 239 15.00 7.68 10.70
N ASN A 240 15.49 8.15 11.86
CA ASN A 240 14.72 9.00 12.78
C ASN A 240 14.42 10.42 12.24
N ASP A 241 15.09 10.83 11.16
CA ASP A 241 14.82 12.10 10.49
C ASP A 241 13.75 11.95 9.40
N ARG A 242 13.37 10.72 9.05
CA ARG A 242 12.35 10.45 8.03
C ARG A 242 10.94 10.63 8.62
N PRO A 243 10.01 11.22 7.87
CA PRO A 243 8.64 11.39 8.34
C PRO A 243 7.88 10.07 8.34
N THR A 244 6.87 9.95 9.20
CA THR A 244 5.88 8.87 9.05
C THR A 244 5.00 9.09 7.81
N MET A 245 4.34 8.04 7.31
CA MET A 245 3.38 8.19 6.20
C MET A 245 2.22 9.14 6.53
N ASP A 246 1.80 9.16 7.80
CA ASP A 246 0.81 10.10 8.33
C ASP A 246 1.31 11.56 8.24
N ASN A 247 2.57 11.81 8.61
CA ASN A 247 3.18 13.13 8.46
C ASN A 247 3.33 13.54 6.98
N ILE A 248 3.66 12.60 6.08
CA ILE A 248 3.68 12.88 4.63
C ILE A 248 2.29 13.30 4.15
N PHE A 249 1.25 12.54 4.50
CA PHE A 249 -0.12 12.84 4.11
C PHE A 249 -0.57 14.22 4.64
N LYS A 250 -0.34 14.49 5.93
CA LYS A 250 -0.62 15.78 6.57
C LYS A 250 0.12 16.94 5.90
N PHE A 251 1.40 16.76 5.57
CA PHE A 251 2.19 17.78 4.88
C PHE A 251 1.60 18.08 3.48
N MET A 252 1.21 17.04 2.74
CA MET A 252 0.59 17.20 1.42
C MET A 252 -0.79 17.90 1.48
N ASN A 253 -1.49 17.79 2.61
CA ASN A 253 -2.75 18.48 2.89
C ASN A 253 -2.60 19.86 3.56
N GLU A 254 -1.37 20.35 3.76
CA GLU A 254 -1.10 21.62 4.47
C GLU A 254 -1.47 21.64 5.95
N ASP A 255 -1.73 20.48 6.56
CA ASP A 255 -1.99 20.35 7.99
C ASP A 255 -0.73 20.61 8.82
N ILE A 256 0.44 20.36 8.23
CA ILE A 256 1.75 20.74 8.76
C ILE A 256 2.55 21.46 7.69
N SER A 257 3.31 22.48 8.09
CA SER A 257 4.11 23.30 7.16
C SER A 257 5.54 22.81 7.00
N HIS A 258 6.04 22.00 7.94
CA HIS A 258 7.41 21.50 8.00
C HIS A 258 7.46 20.09 8.57
N PHE A 259 8.44 19.31 8.11
CA PHE A 259 8.85 18.07 8.75
C PHE A 259 9.79 18.35 9.93
N ASP A 260 9.83 17.42 10.90
CA ASP A 260 10.62 17.60 12.12
C ASP A 260 12.11 17.85 11.85
N TYR A 261 12.66 17.26 10.78
CA TYR A 261 14.07 17.48 10.41
C TYR A 261 14.31 18.90 9.89
N GLU A 262 13.35 19.50 9.18
CA GLU A 262 13.45 20.88 8.69
C GLU A 262 13.43 21.87 9.85
N VAL A 263 12.57 21.63 10.85
CA VAL A 263 12.52 22.44 12.08
C VAL A 263 13.88 22.44 12.78
N ARG A 264 14.52 21.27 12.91
CA ARG A 264 15.87 21.15 13.50
C ARG A 264 16.94 21.92 12.73
N VAL A 265 16.89 21.90 11.40
CA VAL A 265 17.82 22.67 10.55
C VAL A 265 17.64 24.17 10.77
N ILE A 266 16.39 24.65 10.75
CA ILE A 266 16.05 26.07 10.98
C ILE A 266 16.51 26.53 12.38
N GLU A 267 16.29 25.71 13.41
CA GLU A 267 16.73 26.03 14.78
C GLU A 267 18.25 26.17 14.86
N LYS A 268 19.00 25.24 14.25
CA LYS A 268 20.46 25.26 14.21
C LYS A 268 21.00 26.48 13.47
N GLU A 269 20.40 26.85 12.34
CA GLU A 269 20.79 28.04 11.56
C GLU A 269 20.45 29.34 12.27
N SER A 270 19.34 29.37 13.02
CA SER A 270 18.93 30.55 13.80
C SER A 270 19.77 30.80 15.06
N GLY A 271 20.76 29.95 15.35
CA GLY A 271 21.59 30.03 16.56
C GLY A 271 20.81 29.78 17.86
N LYS A 272 19.54 29.33 17.77
CA LYS A 272 18.76 28.93 18.93
C LYS A 272 19.28 27.57 19.37
N THR A 273 19.94 27.55 20.54
CA THR A 273 20.29 26.29 21.19
C THR A 273 18.99 25.52 21.41
N PRO A 274 18.89 24.23 20.99
CA PRO A 274 17.70 23.44 21.24
C PRO A 274 17.41 23.50 22.73
N LYS A 275 16.23 24.02 23.11
CA LYS A 275 15.79 23.91 24.50
C LYS A 275 15.65 22.42 24.74
N GLU A 276 16.60 21.82 25.46
CA GLU A 276 16.52 20.43 25.88
C GLU A 276 15.12 20.19 26.42
N GLY A 277 14.33 19.42 25.66
CA GLY A 277 12.94 19.15 25.99
C GLY A 277 12.89 18.69 27.43
N GLY A 278 12.27 19.50 28.29
CA GLY A 278 12.05 19.16 29.68
C GLY A 278 11.40 17.80 29.72
N LYS A 279 12.14 16.80 30.23
CA LYS A 279 11.60 15.49 30.58
C LYS A 279 10.33 15.74 31.39
N SER A 280 9.19 15.47 30.76
CA SER A 280 7.89 15.56 31.42
C SER A 280 7.90 14.63 32.63
N GLY A 281 7.62 15.22 33.79
CA GLY A 281 7.15 14.62 35.02
C GLY A 281 7.63 13.21 35.35
N LYS A 282 8.60 13.12 36.26
CA LYS A 282 8.73 11.99 37.19
C LYS A 282 7.36 11.69 37.82
N GLY A 283 6.74 10.59 37.41
CA GLY A 283 5.69 9.96 38.19
C GLY A 283 6.20 9.68 39.59
N LYS A 284 5.50 10.21 40.61
CA LYS A 284 5.72 9.88 42.01
C LYS A 284 5.56 8.36 42.18
N ARG A 285 6.62 7.69 42.65
CA ARG A 285 6.56 6.33 43.19
C ARG A 285 5.65 6.31 44.42
N PRO A 286 4.70 5.36 44.54
CA PRO A 286 4.20 4.97 45.84
C PRO A 286 5.25 4.11 46.54
N GLU A 287 5.57 4.47 47.77
CA GLU A 287 6.27 3.59 48.71
C GLU A 287 5.40 2.37 48.96
N ASN A 288 5.95 1.17 48.71
CA ASN A 288 5.36 -0.05 49.22
C ASN A 288 6.47 -0.90 49.82
N SER A 289 6.43 -0.98 51.14
CA SER A 289 7.21 -1.89 51.96
C SER A 289 6.52 -3.25 51.94
N GLY A 290 7.24 -4.32 51.58
CA GLY A 290 6.64 -5.65 51.49
C GLY A 290 7.62 -6.75 51.12
N LYS A 291 8.13 -7.43 52.15
CA LYS A 291 9.01 -8.59 52.12
C LYS A 291 8.51 -9.72 51.20
N GLY A 292 9.44 -10.45 50.58
CA GLY A 292 9.39 -11.92 50.60
C GLY A 292 9.67 -12.70 49.31
N LYS A 293 10.79 -13.45 49.38
CA LYS A 293 11.00 -14.84 48.92
C LYS A 293 11.31 -15.15 47.44
N HIS A 294 12.43 -15.87 47.31
CA HIS A 294 12.92 -16.75 46.25
C HIS A 294 11.86 -17.52 45.45
N SER A 295 12.09 -17.66 44.13
CA SER A 295 12.31 -18.98 43.48
C SER A 295 12.70 -18.85 42.00
N GLU A 296 13.81 -19.52 41.67
CA GLU A 296 14.18 -20.24 40.44
C GLU A 296 13.42 -20.04 39.11
N GLY A 297 14.21 -19.67 38.09
CA GLY A 297 14.36 -20.36 36.79
C GLY A 297 13.14 -20.83 36.00
N LYS A 298 13.00 -20.32 34.77
CA LYS A 298 12.47 -21.12 33.65
C LYS A 298 12.89 -20.59 32.28
N LYS A 299 13.31 -21.56 31.46
CA LYS A 299 13.82 -21.52 30.09
C LYS A 299 12.83 -20.86 29.11
N GLU A 300 13.37 -20.06 28.20
CA GLU A 300 12.71 -19.68 26.95
C GLU A 300 12.43 -20.94 26.11
N LYS A 301 11.17 -21.11 25.71
CA LYS A 301 10.76 -22.08 24.71
C LYS A 301 10.49 -21.33 23.41
N HIS A 302 11.25 -21.67 22.37
CA HIS A 302 10.88 -21.42 20.99
C HIS A 302 9.50 -22.00 20.70
N LEU A 303 8.59 -21.17 20.18
CA LEU A 303 7.38 -21.63 19.53
C LEU A 303 7.78 -22.37 18.25
N LYS A 304 7.53 -23.69 18.21
CA LYS A 304 7.27 -24.42 16.97
C LYS A 304 5.76 -24.53 16.86
N LEU A 305 5.18 -23.93 15.83
CA LEU A 305 3.80 -24.20 15.44
C LEU A 305 3.82 -25.46 14.56
N GLY A 306 2.94 -26.39 14.90
CA GLY A 306 2.61 -27.56 14.08
C GLY A 306 1.26 -27.35 13.40
#